data_AF-A0A933AZ14-F1
#
_entry.id   AF-A0A933AZ14-F1
#
_cell.length_a   1.000
_cell.length_b   1.000
_cell.length_c   1.000
_cell.angle_alpha   90.00
_cell.angle_beta   90.00
_cell.angle_gamma   90.00
#
_symmetry.space_group_name_H-M   'P 1'
#
loop_
_entity.id
_entity.type
_entity.pdbx_description
1 polymer ?
#
loop_
_entity_poly.entity_id
_entity_poly.type
_entity_poly.pdbx_seq_one_letter_code
_entity_poly.pdbx_strand_id
1 'polypeptide(L)'
;MDLKQAASDVALELGLEGDWLNSGPTNMIESGLPEGFKMRVETLTYRGLVLHVASRLDHIHLKLWAAVDQWPSRGKHVDDLRRLAPTRGELLDAARWVRTQDVGPEFPRMVAEVLLAFGIQDEQEHI
;
A
#
# COMPACT_ATOMS: atom_id res chain seq x y z
N MET A 1 -27.38 5.33 9.15
CA MET A 1 -26.54 4.14 8.96
C MET A 1 -25.13 4.61 8.76
N ASP A 2 -24.20 4.19 9.62
CA ASP A 2 -22.77 4.48 9.41
C ASP A 2 -22.14 3.43 8.49
N LEU A 3 -20.91 3.69 8.04
CA LEU A 3 -20.19 2.82 7.10
C LEU A 3 -19.93 1.41 7.69
N LYS A 4 -19.72 1.30 9.00
CA LYS A 4 -19.42 0.00 9.64
C LYS A 4 -20.65 -0.90 9.63
N GLN A 5 -21.81 -0.34 9.96
CA GLN A 5 -23.07 -1.07 9.86
C GLN A 5 -23.34 -1.50 8.41
N ALA A 6 -23.10 -0.61 7.43
CA ALA A 6 -23.27 -0.95 6.03
C ALA A 6 -22.33 -2.05 5.53
N ALA A 7 -21.07 -2.05 5.96
CA ALA A 7 -20.13 -3.11 5.64
C ALA A 7 -20.57 -4.45 6.27
N SER A 8 -21.07 -4.42 7.51
CA SER A 8 -21.59 -5.61 8.20
C SER A 8 -22.81 -6.21 7.50
N ASP A 9 -23.77 -5.38 7.10
CA ASP A 9 -24.99 -5.84 6.42
C ASP A 9 -24.65 -6.45 5.05
N VAL A 10 -23.71 -5.86 4.31
CA VAL A 10 -23.18 -6.42 3.05
C VAL A 10 -22.46 -7.75 3.28
N ALA A 11 -21.70 -7.88 4.37
CA ALA A 11 -21.02 -9.13 4.69
C ALA A 11 -22.02 -10.26 4.91
N LEU A 12 -23.09 -9.99 5.67
CA LEU A 12 -24.15 -10.95 5.94
C LEU A 12 -24.89 -11.35 4.65
N GLU A 13 -25.27 -10.37 3.83
CA GLU A 13 -26.04 -10.60 2.60
C GLU A 13 -25.24 -11.40 1.57
N LEU A 14 -23.94 -11.12 1.42
CA LEU A 14 -23.07 -11.76 0.42
C LEU A 14 -22.26 -12.95 0.96
N GLY A 15 -22.40 -13.29 2.25
CA GLY A 15 -21.63 -14.35 2.89
C GLY A 15 -20.11 -14.07 2.94
N LEU A 16 -19.71 -12.80 3.08
CA LEU A 16 -18.31 -12.41 3.23
C LEU A 16 -17.84 -12.53 4.69
N GLU A 17 -16.52 -12.60 4.89
CA GLU A 17 -15.93 -12.49 6.22
C GLU A 17 -16.29 -11.15 6.86
N GLY A 18 -16.46 -11.12 8.19
CA GLY A 18 -16.92 -9.92 8.90
C GLY A 18 -15.99 -8.70 8.80
N ASP A 19 -14.72 -8.93 8.46
CA ASP A 19 -13.67 -7.93 8.30
C ASP A 19 -13.26 -7.71 6.84
N TRP A 20 -14.10 -8.12 5.87
CA TRP A 20 -13.83 -7.96 4.44
C TRP A 20 -13.46 -6.51 4.04
N LEU A 21 -14.01 -5.51 4.75
CA LEU A 21 -13.61 -4.12 4.64
C LEU A 21 -12.62 -3.77 5.77
N ASN A 22 -11.33 -3.91 5.46
CA ASN A 22 -10.25 -3.68 6.41
C ASN A 22 -9.92 -2.19 6.59
N SER A 23 -10.06 -1.66 7.81
CA SER A 23 -9.62 -0.31 8.20
C SER A 23 -8.34 -0.29 9.05
N GLY A 24 -7.66 -1.43 9.21
CA GLY A 24 -6.43 -1.60 9.99
C GLY A 24 -5.32 -0.59 9.69
N PRO A 25 -4.98 -0.30 8.42
CA PRO A 25 -3.88 0.62 8.11
C PRO A 25 -4.26 2.11 8.21
N THR A 26 -5.26 2.48 9.03
CA THR A 26 -5.66 3.90 9.18
C THR A 26 -4.55 4.73 9.83
N ASN A 27 -3.77 4.14 10.73
CA ASN A 27 -2.63 4.79 11.39
C ASN A 27 -1.50 5.19 10.40
N MET A 28 -1.37 4.50 9.26
CA MET A 28 -0.41 4.88 8.20
C MET A 28 -0.68 6.29 7.66
N ILE A 29 -1.92 6.77 7.70
CA ILE A 29 -2.26 8.14 7.28
C ILE A 29 -1.58 9.17 8.20
N GLU A 30 -1.38 8.85 9.48
CA GLU A 30 -0.75 9.73 10.46
C GLU A 30 0.76 9.91 10.18
N SER A 31 1.41 8.87 9.65
CA SER A 31 2.81 8.89 9.20
C SER A 31 3.02 9.61 7.86
N GLY A 32 1.93 10.00 7.18
CA GLY A 32 1.95 10.77 5.95
C GLY A 32 1.92 9.93 4.67
N LEU A 33 1.11 10.37 3.71
CA LEU A 33 0.93 9.72 2.41
C LEU A 33 1.99 10.17 1.39
N PRO A 34 2.20 9.40 0.30
CA PRO A 34 3.09 9.80 -0.79
C PRO A 34 2.81 11.22 -1.30
N GLU A 35 3.86 11.91 -1.74
CA GLU A 35 3.72 13.26 -2.28
C GLU A 35 2.75 13.27 -3.47
N GLY A 36 1.80 14.21 -3.45
CA GLY A 36 0.77 14.32 -4.48
C GLY A 36 -0.36 13.30 -4.42
N PHE A 37 -0.40 12.41 -3.42
CA PHE A 37 -1.44 11.37 -3.27
C PHE A 37 -2.85 11.94 -3.44
N LYS A 38 -3.19 13.00 -2.68
CA LYS A 38 -4.52 13.64 -2.73
C LYS A 38 -4.90 14.15 -4.12
N MET A 39 -3.93 14.59 -4.92
CA MET A 39 -4.16 15.10 -6.28
C MET A 39 -4.39 13.98 -7.30
N ARG A 40 -3.95 12.76 -6.99
CA ARG A 40 -4.06 11.58 -7.84
C ARG A 40 -5.21 10.64 -7.44
N VAL A 41 -5.97 10.98 -6.40
CA VAL A 41 -7.15 10.20 -5.98
C VAL A 41 -8.21 10.23 -7.07
N GLU A 42 -8.67 9.05 -7.46
CA GLU A 42 -9.83 8.90 -8.33
C GLU A 42 -11.10 8.76 -7.48
N THR A 43 -12.16 9.48 -7.85
CA THR A 43 -13.45 9.37 -7.16
C THR A 43 -14.41 8.53 -7.99
N LEU A 44 -14.83 7.40 -7.43
CA LEU A 44 -15.85 6.52 -8.01
C LEU A 44 -17.16 6.71 -7.25
N THR A 45 -18.27 6.87 -7.97
CA THR A 45 -19.59 7.05 -7.36
C THR A 45 -20.53 5.93 -7.79
N TYR A 46 -20.98 5.15 -6.82
CA TYR A 46 -21.92 4.04 -6.97
C TYR A 46 -23.19 4.35 -6.18
N ARG A 47 -24.15 5.05 -6.80
CA ARG A 47 -25.41 5.47 -6.15
C ARG A 47 -25.14 6.12 -4.77
N GLY A 48 -25.38 5.41 -3.68
CA GLY A 48 -25.17 5.89 -2.30
C GLY A 48 -23.75 5.75 -1.76
N LEU A 49 -22.80 5.21 -2.53
CA LEU A 49 -21.42 4.98 -2.11
C LEU A 49 -20.45 5.83 -2.94
N VAL A 50 -19.64 6.64 -2.27
CA VAL A 50 -18.53 7.37 -2.88
C VAL A 50 -17.22 6.73 -2.40
N LEU A 51 -16.38 6.30 -3.35
CA LEU A 51 -15.06 5.74 -3.07
C LEU A 51 -13.99 6.71 -3.57
N HIS A 52 -13.02 6.97 -2.71
CA HIS A 52 -11.78 7.67 -3.07
C HIS A 52 -10.68 6.62 -3.21
N VAL A 53 -10.29 6.34 -4.45
CA VAL A 53 -9.35 5.27 -4.80
C VAL A 53 -7.99 5.88 -5.09
N ALA A 54 -6.95 5.29 -4.53
CA ALA A 54 -5.57 5.69 -4.78
C ALA A 54 -5.20 5.42 -6.25
N SER A 55 -4.35 6.26 -6.85
CA SER A 55 -3.88 5.98 -8.22
C SER A 55 -3.03 4.71 -8.28
N ARG A 56 -2.76 4.19 -9.49
CA ARG A 56 -1.80 3.09 -9.67
C ARG A 56 -0.44 3.39 -9.03
N LEU A 57 0.06 4.61 -9.17
CA LEU A 57 1.33 5.03 -8.59
C LEU A 57 1.30 4.97 -7.06
N ASP A 58 0.20 5.42 -6.47
CA ASP A 58 0.02 5.38 -5.01
C ASP A 58 -0.15 3.93 -4.52
N HIS A 59 -0.82 3.08 -5.28
CA HIS A 59 -0.89 1.65 -4.99
C HIS A 59 0.50 0.98 -5.00
N ILE A 60 1.44 1.42 -5.85
CA ILE A 60 2.83 0.93 -5.83
C ILE A 60 3.50 1.28 -4.50
N HIS A 61 3.35 2.52 -4.03
CA HIS A 61 3.91 2.96 -2.75
C HIS A 61 3.36 2.13 -1.59
N LEU A 62 2.04 2.04 -1.50
CA LEU A 62 1.35 1.31 -0.44
C LEU A 62 1.66 -0.18 -0.45
N LYS A 63 1.78 -0.80 -1.64
CA LYS A 63 2.11 -2.22 -1.75
C LYS A 63 3.57 -2.51 -1.47
N LEU A 64 4.49 -1.60 -1.81
CA LEU A 64 5.88 -1.73 -1.38
C LEU A 64 6.00 -1.66 0.14
N TRP A 65 5.34 -0.69 0.78
CA TRP A 65 5.29 -0.61 2.26
C TRP A 65 4.76 -1.91 2.87
N ALA A 66 3.61 -2.40 2.40
CA ALA A 66 3.01 -3.63 2.91
C ALA A 66 3.85 -4.89 2.64
N ALA A 67 4.61 -4.92 1.54
CA ALA A 67 5.54 -6.01 1.25
C ALA A 67 6.75 -5.99 2.18
N VAL A 68 7.25 -4.80 2.54
CA VAL A 68 8.35 -4.62 3.50
C VAL A 68 7.89 -4.98 4.91
N ASP A 69 6.74 -4.46 5.36
CA ASP A 69 6.15 -4.73 6.69
C ASP A 69 5.95 -6.23 6.96
N GLN A 70 5.67 -7.02 5.91
CA GLN A 70 5.45 -8.46 6.01
C GLN A 70 6.65 -9.30 5.56
N TRP A 71 7.80 -8.69 5.29
CA TRP A 71 9.00 -9.39 4.84
C TRP A 71 9.59 -10.27 5.96
N PRO A 72 10.10 -11.50 5.69
CA PRO A 72 10.41 -12.11 4.38
C PRO A 72 9.26 -12.88 3.72
N SER A 73 8.03 -12.77 4.22
CA SER A 73 6.90 -13.46 3.60
C SER A 73 6.60 -12.85 2.22
N ARG A 74 6.97 -13.57 1.16
CA ARG A 74 6.65 -13.20 -0.24
C ARG A 74 5.19 -13.51 -0.57
N GLY A 75 4.29 -12.93 0.22
CA GLY A 75 2.85 -13.13 0.12
C GLY A 75 2.17 -12.20 -0.88
N LYS A 76 0.85 -12.08 -0.72
CA LYS A 76 -0.05 -11.32 -1.61
C LYS A 76 0.43 -9.93 -1.99
N HIS A 77 1.12 -9.21 -1.11
CA HIS A 77 1.55 -7.83 -1.39
C HIS A 77 2.66 -7.75 -2.43
N VAL A 78 3.57 -8.72 -2.45
CA VAL A 78 4.60 -8.83 -3.49
C VAL A 78 3.96 -9.15 -4.84
N ASP A 79 2.99 -10.07 -4.87
CA ASP A 79 2.28 -10.43 -6.10
C ASP A 79 1.42 -9.27 -6.63
N ASP A 80 0.71 -8.57 -5.75
CA ASP A 80 -0.05 -7.37 -6.10
C ASP A 80 0.87 -6.27 -6.64
N LEU A 81 2.03 -6.05 -6.02
CA LEU A 81 3.02 -5.08 -6.51
C LEU A 81 3.54 -5.46 -7.89
N ARG A 82 3.79 -6.77 -8.16
CA ARG A 82 4.16 -7.24 -9.51
C ARG A 82 3.06 -6.99 -10.54
N ARG A 83 1.80 -7.20 -10.17
CA ARG A 83 0.64 -6.97 -11.04
C ARG A 83 0.45 -5.50 -11.44
N LEU A 84 0.92 -4.57 -10.60
CA LEU A 84 0.94 -3.13 -10.91
C LEU A 84 1.99 -2.77 -11.97
N ALA A 85 2.83 -3.72 -12.37
CA ALA A 85 3.91 -3.59 -13.35
C ALA A 85 4.73 -2.30 -13.16
N PRO A 86 5.30 -2.08 -11.96
CA PRO A 86 5.98 -0.84 -11.67
C PRO A 86 7.26 -0.71 -12.49
N THR A 87 7.58 0.52 -12.87
CA THR A 87 8.90 0.81 -13.46
C THR A 87 9.98 0.86 -12.36
N ARG A 88 11.26 0.79 -12.76
CA ARG A 88 12.38 0.99 -11.83
C ARG A 88 12.27 2.33 -11.10
N GLY A 89 11.95 3.41 -11.82
CA GLY A 89 11.80 4.74 -11.24
C GLY A 89 10.71 4.78 -10.18
N GLU A 90 9.55 4.19 -10.47
CA GLU A 90 8.42 4.13 -9.53
C GLU A 90 8.75 3.35 -8.25
N LEU A 91 9.50 2.25 -8.35
CA LEU A 91 9.93 1.48 -7.17
C LEU A 91 10.97 2.22 -6.34
N LEU A 92 11.90 2.93 -6.98
CA LEU A 92 12.88 3.76 -6.25
C LEU A 92 12.21 4.96 -5.58
N ASP A 93 11.24 5.58 -6.24
CA ASP A 93 10.45 6.68 -5.69
C ASP A 93 9.62 6.20 -4.49
N ALA A 94 8.95 5.05 -4.64
CA ALA A 94 8.24 4.39 -3.55
C ALA A 94 9.18 4.05 -2.40
N ALA A 95 10.37 3.50 -2.66
CA ALA A 95 11.33 3.14 -1.62
C ALA A 95 11.76 4.35 -0.78
N ARG A 96 11.95 5.52 -1.40
CA ARG A 96 12.26 6.76 -0.68
C ARG A 96 11.15 7.14 0.30
N TRP A 97 9.88 7.04 -0.11
CA TRP A 97 8.76 7.29 0.78
C TRP A 97 8.62 6.20 1.86
N VAL A 98 8.76 4.92 1.50
CA VAL A 98 8.63 3.80 2.45
C VAL A 98 9.63 3.95 3.60
N ARG A 99 10.86 4.36 3.33
CA ARG A 99 11.89 4.63 4.35
C ARG A 99 11.52 5.73 5.35
N THR A 100 10.56 6.59 5.04
CA THR A 100 10.07 7.61 5.99
C THR A 100 8.97 7.09 6.90
N GLN A 101 8.44 5.89 6.64
CA GLN A 101 7.29 5.33 7.37
C GLN A 101 7.68 4.63 8.67
N ASP A 102 8.93 4.18 8.77
CA ASP A 102 9.47 3.51 9.97
C ASP A 102 10.92 3.95 10.22
N VAL A 103 11.25 4.21 11.49
CA VAL A 103 12.57 4.64 11.96
C VAL A 103 13.42 3.47 12.48
N GLY A 104 12.91 2.24 12.40
CA GLY A 104 13.61 1.03 12.83
C GLY A 104 14.89 0.77 12.03
N PRO A 105 16.00 0.38 12.68
CA PRO A 105 17.31 0.23 12.02
C PRO A 105 17.34 -0.88 10.95
N GLU A 106 16.45 -1.87 11.06
CA GLU A 106 16.35 -2.97 10.11
C GLU A 106 15.50 -2.65 8.87
N PHE A 107 14.67 -1.61 8.95
CA PHE A 107 13.68 -1.30 7.93
C PHE A 107 14.31 -0.93 6.59
N PRO A 108 15.38 -0.09 6.52
CA PRO A 108 16.07 0.20 5.26
C PRO A 108 16.64 -1.05 4.58
N ARG A 109 17.17 -2.01 5.36
CA ARG A 109 17.67 -3.28 4.84
C ARG A 109 16.55 -4.11 4.22
N MET A 110 15.38 -4.18 4.88
CA MET A 110 14.22 -4.90 4.35
C MET A 110 13.70 -4.26 3.05
N VAL A 111 13.70 -2.92 2.94
CA VAL A 111 13.37 -2.23 1.69
C VAL A 111 14.32 -2.66 0.55
N ALA A 112 15.63 -2.71 0.81
CA ALA A 112 16.61 -3.14 -0.18
C ALA A 112 16.39 -4.61 -0.61
N GLU A 113 16.10 -5.51 0.33
CA GLU A 113 15.80 -6.92 0.03
C GLU A 113 14.56 -7.10 -0.84
N VAL A 114 13.51 -6.32 -0.57
CA VAL A 114 12.31 -6.31 -1.42
C VAL A 114 12.67 -5.80 -2.81
N LEU A 115 13.39 -4.68 -2.95
CA LEU A 115 13.81 -4.14 -4.25
C LEU A 115 14.65 -5.15 -5.06
N LEU A 116 15.56 -5.87 -4.39
CA LEU A 116 16.34 -6.94 -5.01
C LEU A 116 15.45 -8.08 -5.53
N ALA A 117 14.35 -8.40 -4.85
CA ALA A 117 13.37 -9.38 -5.32
C ALA A 117 12.60 -8.92 -6.58
N PHE A 118 12.67 -7.63 -6.92
CA PHE A 118 12.19 -7.04 -8.17
C PHE A 118 13.33 -6.78 -9.18
N GLY A 119 14.56 -7.23 -8.90
CA GLY A 119 15.72 -7.05 -9.77
C GLY A 119 16.29 -5.64 -9.77
N ILE A 120 15.98 -4.84 -8.75
CA ILE A 120 16.48 -3.47 -8.60
C ILE A 120 17.58 -3.46 -7.56
N GLN A 121 18.78 -3.08 -7.97
CA GLN A 121 19.83 -2.66 -7.05
C GLN A 121 19.59 -1.20 -6.68
N ASP A 122 19.53 -0.94 -5.37
CA ASP A 122 19.44 0.40 -4.83
C ASP A 122 20.85 0.93 -4.56
N GLU A 123 21.26 1.94 -5.33
CA GLU A 123 22.58 2.55 -5.22
C GLU A 123 22.68 3.48 -3.99
N GLN A 124 21.58 3.69 -3.25
CA GLN A 124 21.56 4.48 -2.01
C GLN A 124 22.09 3.73 -0.78
N GLU A 125 22.61 2.50 -0.90
CA GLU A 125 23.30 1.78 0.19
C GLU A 125 24.62 2.42 0.65
N HIS A 126 25.09 3.50 0.00
CA HIS A 126 26.39 4.14 0.25
C HIS A 126 26.31 5.54 0.90
N ILE A 127 25.44 5.73 1.89
CA ILE A 127 25.48 6.92 2.76
C ILE A 127 25.54 6.50 4.22
#